data_AF-A0A975IVU3-F1
#
_entry.id   AF-A0A975IVU3-F1
#
_cell.length_a   1.000
_cell.length_b   1.000
_cell.length_c   1.000
_cell.angle_alpha   90.00
_cell.angle_beta   90.00
_cell.angle_gamma   90.00
#
_symmetry.space_group_name_H-M   'P 1'
#
loop_
_entity.id
_entity.type
_entity.pdbx_description
1 polymer ?
#
loop_
_entity_poly.entity_id
_entity_poly.type
_entity_poly.pdbx_seq_one_letter_code
_entity_poly.pdbx_strand_id
1 'polypeptide(L)'
;MPRNVKDLKSAWVDPDDAPELTGEVFARAALKEGEAVLRPATGTLTRRGRPRMEHPKRQVTIRLDSDLVDSLRASGPGWQSRINDILRRAVGS
;
A
#
# COMPACT_ATOMS: atom_id res chain seq x y z
N MET A 1 42.85 -28.07 28.55
CA MET A 1 41.67 -28.93 28.35
C MET A 1 41.25 -28.81 26.88
N PRO A 2 41.07 -29.92 26.12
CA PRO A 2 40.70 -29.84 24.72
C PRO A 2 39.22 -29.46 24.57
N ARG A 3 38.93 -28.54 23.64
CA ARG A 3 37.61 -27.96 23.40
C ARG A 3 36.84 -28.85 22.41
N ASN A 4 35.68 -29.34 22.83
CA ASN A 4 34.79 -30.19 22.04
C ASN A 4 34.12 -29.37 20.92
N VAL A 5 34.58 -29.54 19.69
CA VAL A 5 33.95 -28.93 18.51
C VAL A 5 33.02 -29.96 17.89
N LYS A 6 31.71 -29.83 18.15
CA LYS A 6 30.72 -30.60 17.39
C LYS A 6 30.63 -29.99 16.00
N ASP A 7 30.80 -30.81 14.96
CA ASP A 7 30.51 -30.46 13.57
C ASP A 7 29.04 -30.02 13.42
N LEU A 8 28.80 -28.71 13.30
CA LEU A 8 27.50 -28.18 12.87
C LEU A 8 27.37 -28.34 11.35
N LYS A 9 26.94 -29.52 10.91
CA LYS A 9 26.44 -29.69 9.54
C LYS A 9 25.01 -29.17 9.45
N SER A 10 24.88 -27.86 9.26
CA SER A 10 23.75 -27.27 8.53
C SER A 10 24.23 -25.95 7.94
N ALA A 11 24.43 -25.93 6.62
CA ALA A 11 24.75 -24.70 5.90
C ALA A 11 23.59 -23.73 6.09
N TRP A 12 23.83 -22.68 6.86
CA TRP A 12 22.90 -21.57 6.99
C TRP A 12 22.71 -20.96 5.61
N VAL A 13 21.46 -20.99 5.12
CA VAL A 13 21.09 -20.33 3.87
C VAL A 13 20.83 -18.88 4.23
N ASP A 14 21.60 -17.99 3.62
CA ASP A 14 21.47 -16.56 3.83
C ASP A 14 20.05 -16.13 3.42
N PRO A 15 19.25 -15.51 4.30
CA PRO A 15 17.94 -14.98 3.94
C PRO A 15 18.02 -13.91 2.83
N ASP A 16 19.21 -13.35 2.56
CA ASP A 16 19.46 -12.45 1.44
C ASP A 16 19.90 -13.18 0.14
N ASP A 17 20.08 -14.51 0.17
CA ASP A 17 20.39 -15.29 -1.03
C ASP A 17 19.15 -15.40 -1.94
N ALA A 18 19.31 -15.01 -3.20
CA ALA A 18 18.19 -14.93 -4.13
C ALA A 18 17.77 -16.36 -4.56
N PRO A 19 16.46 -16.67 -4.61
CA PRO A 19 16.02 -17.96 -5.10
C PRO A 19 16.36 -18.11 -6.59
N GLU A 20 16.59 -19.37 -7.00
CA GLU A 20 16.84 -19.71 -8.39
C GLU A 20 15.70 -19.23 -9.31
N LEU A 21 16.08 -18.61 -10.44
CA LEU A 21 15.15 -18.16 -11.47
C LEU A 21 14.64 -19.36 -12.28
N THR A 22 13.70 -20.09 -11.70
CA THR A 22 13.10 -21.26 -12.34
C THR A 22 12.23 -20.89 -13.54
N GLY A 23 11.92 -21.86 -14.40
CA GLY A 23 11.05 -21.67 -15.57
C GLY A 23 9.66 -21.12 -15.21
N GLU A 24 9.13 -21.42 -14.02
CA GLU A 24 7.88 -20.83 -13.53
C GLU A 24 7.99 -19.32 -13.28
N VAL A 25 9.15 -18.85 -12.81
CA VAL A 25 9.41 -17.42 -12.63
C VAL A 25 9.40 -16.72 -13.98
N PHE A 26 10.05 -17.30 -15.00
CA PHE A 26 10.03 -16.79 -16.37
C PHE A 26 8.63 -16.84 -17.02
N ALA A 27 7.82 -17.85 -16.72
CA ALA A 27 6.46 -17.97 -17.22
C ALA A 27 5.56 -16.83 -16.70
N ARG A 28 5.76 -16.39 -15.45
CA ARG A 28 5.01 -15.30 -14.82
C ARG A 28 5.64 -13.91 -15.05
N ALA A 29 6.90 -13.85 -15.47
CA ALA A 29 7.62 -12.60 -15.71
C ALA A 29 7.12 -11.84 -16.96
N ALA A 30 7.37 -10.53 -16.98
CA ALA A 30 7.13 -9.71 -18.15
C ALA A 30 8.22 -9.97 -19.21
N LEU A 31 7.81 -10.17 -20.46
CA LEU A 31 8.71 -10.24 -21.61
C LEU A 31 8.75 -8.85 -22.26
N LYS A 32 9.95 -8.26 -22.34
CA LYS A 32 10.18 -6.97 -22.99
C LYS A 32 11.30 -7.06 -24.02
N GLU A 33 11.13 -6.37 -25.13
CA GLU A 33 12.19 -6.11 -26.11
C GLU A 33 12.34 -4.59 -26.24
N GLY A 34 13.40 -4.03 -25.65
CA GLY A 34 13.53 -2.59 -25.47
C GLY A 34 12.39 -2.01 -24.63
N GLU A 35 11.69 -1.01 -25.16
CA GLU A 35 10.51 -0.41 -24.51
C GLU A 35 9.21 -1.19 -24.78
N ALA A 36 9.19 -2.07 -25.78
CA ALA A 36 7.99 -2.82 -26.16
C ALA A 36 7.73 -3.98 -25.19
N VAL A 37 6.54 -3.99 -24.60
CA VAL A 37 6.08 -5.09 -23.73
C VAL A 37 5.38 -6.13 -24.59
N LEU A 38 6.04 -7.26 -24.83
CA LEU A 38 5.51 -8.38 -25.60
C LEU A 38 4.53 -9.22 -24.78
N ARG A 39 4.79 -9.38 -23.47
CA ARG A 39 3.90 -10.04 -22.52
C ARG A 39 4.00 -9.38 -21.15
N PRO A 40 2.89 -8.93 -20.54
CA PRO A 40 2.93 -8.42 -19.18
C PRO A 40 3.20 -9.56 -18.19
N ALA A 41 3.80 -9.22 -17.05
CA ALA A 41 3.90 -10.16 -15.93
C ALA A 41 2.49 -10.56 -15.46
N THR A 42 2.36 -11.70 -14.81
CA THR A 42 1.07 -12.21 -14.29
C THR A 42 1.25 -12.61 -12.82
N GLY A 43 0.24 -12.33 -11.98
CA GLY A 43 0.20 -12.74 -10.57
C GLY A 43 0.08 -11.57 -9.58
N THR A 44 -0.01 -11.88 -8.29
CA THR A 44 -0.33 -10.93 -7.21
C THR A 44 0.58 -9.70 -7.17
N LEU A 45 1.84 -9.83 -7.58
CA LEU A 45 2.83 -8.75 -7.59
C LEU A 45 2.60 -7.69 -8.69
N THR A 46 1.73 -7.95 -9.67
CA THR A 46 1.41 -6.96 -10.73
C THR A 46 0.50 -5.83 -10.25
N ARG A 47 -0.31 -6.06 -9.20
CA ARG A 47 -1.15 -5.02 -8.60
C ARG A 47 -0.39 -4.36 -7.44
N ARG A 48 0.44 -3.37 -7.77
CA ARG A 48 1.11 -2.56 -6.74
C ARG A 48 0.09 -1.69 -6.01
N GLY A 49 0.08 -1.74 -4.68
CA GLY A 49 -0.63 -0.79 -3.80
C GLY A 49 -1.80 -1.37 -3.00
N ARG A 50 -2.28 -0.59 -2.01
CA ARG A 50 -3.49 -0.90 -1.24
C ARG A 50 -4.68 -1.09 -2.20
N PRO A 51 -5.57 -2.07 -1.97
CA PRO A 51 -6.80 -2.21 -2.74
C PRO A 51 -7.53 -0.87 -2.86
N ARG A 52 -8.03 -0.57 -4.06
CA ARG A 52 -8.83 0.64 -4.28
C ARG A 52 -10.08 0.57 -3.39
N MET A 53 -10.40 1.67 -2.70
CA MET A 53 -11.66 1.76 -1.99
C MET A 53 -12.79 1.96 -3.01
N GLU A 54 -13.90 1.24 -2.86
CA GLU A 54 -15.08 1.36 -3.73
C GLU A 54 -15.70 2.78 -3.68
N HIS A 55 -15.69 3.39 -2.50
CA HIS A 55 -16.27 4.72 -2.27
C HIS A 55 -15.29 5.64 -1.52
N PRO A 56 -14.27 6.20 -2.20
CA PRO A 56 -13.35 7.13 -1.58
C PRO A 56 -14.02 8.47 -1.28
N LYS A 57 -13.51 9.19 -0.28
CA LYS A 57 -13.90 10.60 -0.03
C LYS A 57 -13.56 11.42 -1.28
N ARG A 58 -14.49 12.25 -1.74
CA ARG A 58 -14.28 13.17 -2.86
C ARG A 58 -13.84 14.53 -2.31
N GLN A 59 -12.70 15.04 -2.79
CA GLN A 59 -12.30 16.41 -2.52
C GLN A 59 -13.20 17.34 -3.35
N VAL A 60 -13.90 18.25 -2.66
CA VAL A 60 -14.76 19.26 -3.28
C VAL A 60 -14.34 20.64 -2.78
N THR A 61 -14.40 21.64 -3.66
CA THR A 61 -14.13 23.04 -3.29
C THR A 61 -15.45 23.75 -3.08
N ILE A 62 -15.80 24.00 -1.82
CA ILE A 62 -16.97 24.80 -1.43
C ILE A 62 -16.52 26.01 -0.61
N ARG A 63 -17.27 27.09 -0.66
CA ARG A 63 -17.08 28.25 0.22
C ARG A 63 -18.01 28.11 1.41
N LEU A 64 -17.48 28.31 2.60
CA LEU A 64 -18.20 28.33 3.87
C LEU A 64 -18.02 29.71 4.50
N ASP A 65 -18.95 30.12 5.35
CA ASP A 65 -18.84 31.37 6.11
C ASP A 65 -17.59 31.36 7.01
N SER A 66 -16.92 32.51 7.12
CA SER A 66 -15.67 32.62 7.90
C SER A 66 -15.87 32.20 9.35
N ASP A 67 -16.89 32.76 10.00
CA ASP A 67 -17.18 32.52 11.42
C ASP A 67 -17.45 31.04 11.71
N LEU A 68 -18.05 30.32 10.76
CA LEU A 68 -18.28 28.89 10.87
C LEU A 68 -16.96 28.09 10.79
N VAL A 69 -16.09 28.44 9.84
CA VAL A 69 -14.78 27.80 9.70
C VAL A 69 -13.93 28.05 10.95
N ASP A 70 -13.97 29.26 11.49
CA ASP A 70 -13.22 29.62 12.70
C ASP A 70 -13.73 28.86 13.93
N SER A 71 -15.05 28.78 14.10
CA SER A 71 -15.69 27.97 15.16
C SER A 71 -15.32 26.49 15.05
N LEU A 72 -15.31 25.94 13.83
CA LEU A 72 -14.91 24.56 13.59
C LEU A 72 -13.42 24.34 13.87
N ARG A 73 -12.54 25.25 13.46
CA ARG A 73 -11.10 25.16 13.75
C ARG A 73 -10.82 25.25 15.25
N ALA A 74 -11.56 26.10 15.97
CA ALA A 74 -11.46 26.22 17.43
C ALA A 74 -11.84 24.93 18.16
N SER A 75 -12.67 24.06 17.56
CA SER A 75 -13.00 22.74 18.10
C SER A 75 -11.85 21.71 18.04
N GLY A 76 -10.66 22.12 17.59
CA GLY A 76 -9.41 21.38 17.69
C GLY A 76 -9.12 20.44 16.52
N PRO A 77 -8.10 19.56 16.67
CA PRO A 77 -7.72 18.60 15.64
C PRO A 77 -8.91 17.73 15.20
N GLY A 78 -9.01 17.45 13.90
CA GLY A 78 -10.08 16.63 13.34
C GLY A 78 -11.40 17.35 13.02
N TRP A 79 -11.43 18.68 13.10
CA TRP A 79 -12.62 19.47 12.73
C TRP A 79 -13.16 19.18 11.31
N GLN A 80 -12.30 18.80 10.36
CA GLN A 80 -12.70 18.40 9.00
C GLN A 80 -13.47 17.07 8.97
N SER A 81 -13.12 16.11 9.84
CA SER A 81 -13.90 14.89 9.99
C SER A 81 -15.25 15.20 10.65
N ARG A 82 -15.24 16.08 11.65
CA ARG A 82 -16.45 16.51 12.37
C ARG A 82 -17.46 17.21 11.45
N ILE A 83 -17.03 18.12 10.57
CA ILE A 83 -17.93 18.75 9.60
C ILE A 83 -18.51 17.72 8.61
N ASN A 84 -17.70 16.75 8.16
CA ASN A 84 -18.21 15.67 7.31
C ASN A 84 -19.30 14.84 8.02
N ASP A 85 -19.14 14.55 9.30
CA ASP A 85 -20.14 13.79 10.07
C ASP A 85 -21.42 14.61 10.30
N ILE A 86 -21.30 15.92 10.55
CA ILE A 86 -22.44 16.85 10.63
C ILE A 86 -23.20 16.86 9.30
N LEU A 87 -22.49 16.99 8.18
CA LEU A 87 -23.11 17.00 6.85
C LEU A 87 -23.82 15.67 6.53
N ARG A 88 -23.25 14.52 6.92
CA ARG A 88 -23.91 13.21 6.77
C ARG A 88 -25.23 13.16 7.53
N ARG A 89 -25.22 13.59 8.79
CA ARG A 89 -26.42 13.65 9.64
C ARG A 89 -27.48 14.59 9.06
N ALA A 90 -27.08 15.74 8.53
CA ALA A 90 -28.00 16.72 7.96
C ALA A 90 -28.66 16.25 6.64
N VAL A 91 -27.93 15.48 5.83
CA VAL A 91 -28.44 14.92 4.56
C VAL A 91 -29.19 13.60 4.77
N GLY A 92 -29.11 12.99 5.95
CA GLY A 92 -29.78 11.72 6.28
C GLY A 92 -29.11 10.49 5.66
N SER A 93 -27.78 10.54 5.47
CA SER A 93 -26.96 9.44 4.93
C SER A 93 -26.16 8.70 6.00
#